data_AF-A0A8E6B3M9-F1
#
_entry.id   AF-A0A8E6B3M9-F1
#
_cell.length_a   1.000
_cell.length_b   1.000
_cell.length_c   1.000
_cell.angle_alpha   90.00
_cell.angle_beta   90.00
_cell.angle_gamma   90.00
#
_symmetry.space_group_name_H-M   'P 1'
#
loop_
_entity.id
_entity.type
_entity.pdbx_description
1 polymer ?
#
loop_
_entity_poly.entity_id
_entity_poly.type
_entity_poly.pdbx_seq_one_letter_code
_entity_poly.pdbx_strand_id
1 'polypeptide(L)'
;MTFWRAMPPTFTEIPMNQARAIKDAKPLSLLEPERMLEIAEKPFRLLPREVAGPAFELFSLFADKEKTALPLCASLSVWISRWGVDVEDMIKILHDATKPGVRADAKFPGSLVDYLATKVQLLIDERKREADRKRMRDKAAAEEAGATVKINLAEVLGGIGKSV
;
A
#
# COMPACT_ATOMS: atom_id res chain seq x y z
N MET A 1 23.60 -22.44 -4.84
CA MET A 1 22.16 -22.59 -4.56
C MET A 1 21.50 -21.23 -4.69
N THR A 2 20.63 -21.09 -5.70
CA THR A 2 20.03 -19.85 -6.17
C THR A 2 18.72 -19.58 -5.42
N PHE A 3 18.70 -18.59 -4.53
CA PHE A 3 17.49 -18.16 -3.82
C PHE A 3 16.80 -17.01 -4.58
N TRP A 4 16.10 -17.36 -5.67
CA TRP A 4 15.13 -16.47 -6.34
C TRP A 4 13.81 -17.24 -6.50
N ARG A 5 13.00 -17.26 -5.44
CA ARG A 5 11.59 -17.71 -5.41
C ARG A 5 10.92 -16.86 -4.31
N ALA A 6 9.85 -16.11 -4.51
CA ALA A 6 8.98 -15.89 -5.65
C ALA A 6 8.53 -14.42 -5.59
N MET A 7 8.64 -13.68 -6.71
CA MET A 7 7.92 -12.42 -6.83
C MET A 7 6.42 -12.73 -6.95
N PRO A 8 5.53 -12.02 -6.24
CA PRO A 8 4.09 -12.14 -6.47
C PRO A 8 3.73 -11.70 -7.89
N PRO A 9 2.68 -12.30 -8.49
CA PRO A 9 2.37 -12.14 -9.90
C PRO A 9 1.71 -10.78 -10.20
N THR A 10 2.10 -10.23 -11.35
CA THR A 10 1.39 -9.22 -12.17
C THR A 10 1.07 -7.88 -11.52
N PHE A 11 2.02 -6.98 -11.75
CA PHE A 11 1.95 -5.53 -11.74
C PHE A 11 1.03 -5.03 -12.86
N THR A 12 -0.23 -4.73 -12.57
CA THR A 12 -1.08 -3.93 -13.47
C THR A 12 -1.98 -3.04 -12.62
N GLU A 13 -1.88 -1.74 -12.89
CA GLU A 13 -2.70 -0.63 -12.38
C GLU A 13 -2.31 -0.06 -11.02
N ILE A 14 -1.19 0.68 -11.00
CA ILE A 14 -1.00 1.76 -10.02
C ILE A 14 -2.03 2.86 -10.36
N PRO A 15 -2.86 3.33 -9.41
CA PRO A 15 -3.76 4.45 -9.62
C PRO A 15 -3.00 5.68 -10.15
N MET A 16 -3.52 6.37 -11.17
CA MET A 16 -2.84 7.50 -11.84
C MET A 16 -2.33 8.60 -10.88
N ASN A 17 -2.96 8.79 -9.72
CA ASN A 17 -2.51 9.75 -8.72
C ASN A 17 -1.24 9.32 -7.95
N GLN A 18 -0.95 8.01 -7.85
CA GLN A 18 0.29 7.48 -7.25
C GLN A 18 1.44 7.38 -8.26
N ALA A 19 1.14 7.30 -9.56
CA ALA A 19 2.16 7.27 -10.62
C ALA A 19 2.99 8.56 -10.71
N ARG A 20 2.47 9.70 -10.23
CA ARG A 20 3.21 10.97 -10.15
C ARG A 20 4.30 10.92 -9.08
N ALA A 21 3.99 10.46 -7.87
CA ALA A 21 4.97 10.33 -6.79
C ALA A 21 6.10 9.33 -7.11
N ILE A 22 5.79 8.29 -7.89
CA ILE A 22 6.78 7.27 -8.30
C ILE A 22 7.72 7.77 -9.40
N LYS A 23 7.29 8.72 -10.26
CA LYS A 23 8.15 9.32 -11.28
C LYS A 23 9.26 10.19 -10.70
N ASP A 24 9.01 10.79 -9.54
CA ASP A 24 9.96 11.72 -8.88
C ASP A 24 10.90 11.02 -7.89
N ALA A 25 10.58 9.77 -7.48
CA ALA A 25 11.44 8.96 -6.64
C ALA A 25 12.57 8.32 -7.47
N LYS A 26 13.74 8.98 -7.52
CA LYS A 26 14.94 8.37 -8.10
C LYS A 26 15.22 7.02 -7.41
N PRO A 27 15.41 5.91 -8.14
CA PRO A 27 15.84 4.65 -7.54
C PRO A 27 17.18 4.87 -6.82
N LEU A 28 17.39 4.17 -5.69
CA LEU A 28 18.60 4.29 -4.86
C LEU A 28 19.90 4.08 -5.68
N SER A 29 19.83 3.33 -6.79
CA SER A 29 20.95 3.10 -7.73
C SER A 29 21.36 4.33 -8.55
N LEU A 30 20.61 5.44 -8.47
CA LEU A 30 20.90 6.72 -9.14
C LEU A 30 21.19 7.84 -8.12
N LEU A 31 21.42 7.48 -6.86
CA LEU A 31 21.85 8.43 -5.85
C LEU A 31 23.37 8.57 -5.87
N GLU A 32 23.84 9.81 -5.79
CA GLU A 32 25.25 10.10 -5.58
C GLU A 32 25.76 9.37 -4.32
N PRO A 33 26.99 8.84 -4.32
CA PRO A 33 27.56 8.09 -3.19
C PRO A 33 27.44 8.82 -1.84
N GLU A 34 27.59 10.14 -1.84
CA GLU A 34 27.44 11.01 -0.68
C GLU A 34 26.03 10.93 -0.06
N ARG A 35 25.01 10.81 -0.91
CA ARG A 35 23.62 10.69 -0.48
C ARG A 35 23.30 9.28 0.03
N MET A 36 23.97 8.26 -0.50
CA MET A 36 23.88 6.91 0.05
C MET A 36 24.53 6.82 1.44
N LEU A 37 25.66 7.49 1.65
CA LEU A 37 26.31 7.60 2.96
C LEU A 37 25.43 8.34 3.97
N GLU A 38 24.84 9.48 3.58
CA GLU A 38 23.93 10.23 4.46
C GLU A 38 22.72 9.38 4.91
N ILE A 39 22.16 8.58 4.00
CA ILE A 39 21.05 7.66 4.30
C ILE A 39 21.50 6.56 5.25
N ALA A 40 22.71 6.01 5.07
CA ALA A 40 23.25 4.97 5.95
C ALA A 40 23.49 5.52 7.38
N GLU A 41 23.95 6.76 7.51
CA GLU A 41 24.16 7.43 8.79
C GLU A 41 22.86 7.82 9.49
N LYS A 42 21.84 8.22 8.71
CA LYS A 42 20.57 8.77 9.25
C LYS A 42 19.36 8.11 8.59
N PRO A 43 19.15 6.79 8.79
CA PRO A 43 18.13 6.02 8.07
C PRO A 43 16.70 6.50 8.32
N PHE A 44 16.41 7.03 9.51
CA PHE A 44 15.07 7.56 9.84
C PHE A 44 14.69 8.81 9.01
N ARG A 45 15.66 9.48 8.36
CA ARG A 45 15.35 10.58 7.41
C ARG A 45 14.65 10.10 6.15
N LEU A 46 14.63 8.79 5.88
CA LEU A 46 13.85 8.21 4.79
C LEU A 46 12.34 8.22 5.06
N LEU A 47 11.93 8.45 6.30
CA LEU A 47 10.54 8.34 6.72
C LEU A 47 9.89 9.70 6.91
N PRO A 48 8.56 9.81 6.73
CA PRO A 48 7.81 10.96 7.23
C PRO A 48 8.06 11.15 8.73
N ARG A 49 8.03 12.41 9.18
CA ARG A 49 8.39 12.79 10.55
C ARG A 49 7.53 12.07 11.60
N GLU A 50 6.27 11.87 11.26
CA GLU A 50 5.25 11.20 12.09
C GLU A 50 5.52 9.70 12.25
N VAL A 51 6.13 9.07 11.23
CA VAL A 51 6.44 7.63 11.21
C VAL A 51 7.79 7.36 11.88
N ALA A 52 8.73 8.32 11.85
CA ALA A 52 10.08 8.14 12.36
C ALA A 52 10.12 7.76 13.85
N GLY A 53 9.24 8.34 14.68
CA GLY A 53 9.15 8.03 16.11
C GLY A 53 8.73 6.58 16.38
N PRO A 54 7.55 6.13 15.90
CA PRO A 54 7.11 4.75 16.05
C PRO A 54 8.08 3.73 15.43
N ALA A 55 8.71 4.06 14.30
CA ALA A 55 9.73 3.20 13.69
C ALA A 55 10.98 3.08 14.57
N PHE A 56 11.40 4.16 15.22
CA PHE A 56 12.50 4.15 16.18
C PHE A 56 12.17 3.32 17.42
N GLU A 57 10.97 3.48 17.97
CA GLU A 57 10.50 2.68 19.10
C GLU A 57 10.54 1.19 18.75
N LEU A 58 10.03 0.82 17.58
CA LEU A 58 10.07 -0.55 17.10
C LEU A 58 11.51 -1.06 16.95
N PHE A 59 12.40 -0.28 16.32
CA PHE A 59 13.82 -0.62 16.14
C PHE A 59 14.55 -0.82 17.48
N SER A 60 14.25 0.02 18.48
CA SER A 60 14.88 -0.05 19.80
C SER A 60 14.68 -1.42 20.48
N LEU A 61 13.63 -2.15 20.10
CA LEU A 61 13.31 -3.47 20.66
C LEU A 61 14.28 -4.57 20.22
N PHE A 62 15.07 -4.33 19.17
CA PHE A 62 16.02 -5.30 18.59
C PHE A 62 17.35 -4.65 18.17
N ALA A 63 17.64 -3.46 18.69
CA ALA A 63 18.88 -2.73 18.40
C ALA A 63 20.15 -3.47 18.89
N ASP A 64 19.99 -4.45 19.80
CA ASP A 64 21.05 -5.36 20.23
C ASP A 64 21.42 -6.40 19.15
N LYS A 65 20.49 -6.72 18.25
CA LYS A 65 20.65 -7.74 17.19
C LYS A 65 20.94 -7.13 15.83
N GLU A 66 20.40 -5.95 15.54
CA GLU A 66 20.61 -5.24 14.28
C GLU A 66 21.50 -4.02 14.46
N LYS A 67 22.56 -3.95 13.65
CA LYS A 67 23.53 -2.84 13.71
C LYS A 67 23.00 -1.56 13.07
N THR A 68 21.92 -1.63 12.30
CA THR A 68 21.38 -0.48 11.57
C THR A 68 19.87 -0.59 11.39
N ALA A 69 19.19 0.56 11.48
CA ALA A 69 17.76 0.67 11.19
C ALA A 69 17.45 0.78 9.69
N LEU A 70 18.47 0.79 8.83
CA LEU A 70 18.32 1.02 7.39
C LEU A 70 17.37 0.02 6.71
N PRO A 71 17.43 -1.32 6.94
CA PRO A 71 16.51 -2.26 6.29
C PRO A 71 15.04 -2.00 6.64
N LEU A 72 14.77 -1.65 7.91
CA LEU A 72 13.44 -1.28 8.37
C LEU A 72 12.97 0.01 7.69
N CYS A 73 13.77 1.08 7.76
CA CYS A 73 13.41 2.39 7.21
C CYS A 73 13.24 2.34 5.69
N ALA A 74 14.08 1.59 4.97
CA ALA A 74 13.96 1.41 3.53
C ALA A 74 12.64 0.71 3.16
N SER A 75 12.27 -0.36 3.88
CA SER A 75 11.02 -1.09 3.64
C SER A 75 9.80 -0.20 3.87
N LEU A 76 9.76 0.50 5.00
CA LEU A 76 8.68 1.44 5.35
C LEU A 76 8.57 2.58 4.33
N SER A 77 9.70 3.16 3.91
CA SER A 77 9.73 4.21 2.89
C SER A 77 9.16 3.72 1.56
N VAL A 78 9.46 2.48 1.15
CA VAL A 78 8.92 1.90 -0.08
C VAL A 78 7.41 1.71 0.04
N TRP A 79 6.90 1.19 1.15
CA TRP A 79 5.46 1.01 1.34
C TRP A 79 4.69 2.33 1.31
N ILE A 80 5.21 3.38 1.93
CA ILE A 80 4.57 4.71 1.91
C ILE A 80 4.65 5.33 0.51
N SER A 81 5.86 5.45 -0.05
CA SER A 81 6.07 6.20 -1.30
C SER A 81 5.60 5.47 -2.56
N ARG A 82 5.79 4.16 -2.63
CA ARG A 82 5.54 3.37 -3.85
C ARG A 82 4.20 2.64 -3.81
N TRP A 83 3.78 2.19 -2.63
CA TRP A 83 2.53 1.45 -2.46
C TRP A 83 1.40 2.31 -1.90
N GLY A 84 1.67 3.59 -1.60
CA GLY A 84 0.67 4.55 -1.15
C GLY A 84 0.00 4.17 0.15
N VAL A 85 0.73 3.49 1.04
CA VAL A 85 0.25 3.25 2.40
C VAL A 85 0.20 4.58 3.13
N ASP A 86 -0.97 4.93 3.67
CA ASP A 86 -1.15 6.18 4.38
C ASP A 86 -0.33 6.19 5.68
N VAL A 87 0.17 7.38 6.03
CA VAL A 87 1.01 7.59 7.22
C VAL A 87 0.31 7.11 8.50
N GLU A 88 -0.98 7.40 8.65
CA GLU A 88 -1.76 6.98 9.81
C GLU A 88 -1.86 5.46 9.93
N ASP A 89 -2.06 4.77 8.81
CA ASP A 89 -2.16 3.32 8.81
C ASP A 89 -0.81 2.67 9.06
N MET A 90 0.27 3.27 8.55
CA MET A 90 1.62 2.83 8.88
C MET A 90 1.90 2.97 10.38
N ILE A 91 1.51 4.08 11.00
CA ILE A 91 1.67 4.30 12.44
C ILE A 91 0.89 3.25 13.24
N LYS A 92 -0.35 2.93 12.86
CA LYS A 92 -1.15 1.86 13.49
C LYS A 92 -0.45 0.50 13.39
N ILE A 93 0.07 0.15 12.21
CA ILE A 93 0.80 -1.10 11.98
C ILE A 93 2.05 -1.18 12.86
N LEU A 94 2.80 -0.09 12.97
CA LEU A 94 4.00 -0.02 13.82
C LEU A 94 3.66 -0.19 15.31
N HIS A 95 2.61 0.47 15.80
CA HIS A 95 2.14 0.29 17.18
C HIS A 95 1.59 -1.12 17.44
N ASP A 96 0.91 -1.73 16.46
CA ASP A 96 0.48 -3.12 16.56
C ASP A 96 1.68 -4.07 16.70
N ALA A 97 2.77 -3.77 16.00
CA ALA A 97 4.00 -4.54 16.04
C ALA A 97 4.76 -4.42 17.38
N THR A 98 4.53 -3.36 18.17
CA THR A 98 5.12 -3.22 19.52
C THR A 98 4.32 -3.94 20.61
N LYS A 99 3.12 -4.46 20.30
CA LYS A 99 2.28 -5.16 21.28
C LYS A 99 2.99 -6.40 21.86
N PRO A 100 2.86 -6.68 23.16
CA PRO A 100 3.58 -7.77 23.82
C PRO A 100 3.40 -9.15 23.16
N GLY A 101 2.18 -9.47 22.71
CA GLY A 101 1.90 -10.75 22.04
C GLY A 101 2.66 -10.92 20.72
N VAL A 102 2.68 -9.87 19.89
CA VAL A 102 3.41 -9.88 18.62
C VAL A 102 4.92 -9.90 18.87
N ARG A 103 5.38 -9.16 19.88
CA ARG A 103 6.78 -9.07 20.25
C ARG A 103 7.35 -10.41 20.78
N ALA A 104 6.54 -11.19 21.49
CA ALA A 104 6.95 -12.52 21.97
C ALA A 104 7.20 -13.51 20.82
N ASP A 105 6.40 -13.40 19.75
CA ASP A 105 6.52 -14.22 18.55
C ASP A 105 7.65 -13.73 17.62
N ALA A 106 7.93 -12.43 17.63
CA ALA A 106 9.02 -11.80 16.88
C ALA A 106 10.39 -11.99 17.54
N LYS A 107 10.85 -13.24 17.64
CA LYS A 107 12.17 -13.59 18.23
C LYS A 107 13.37 -13.00 17.47
N PHE A 108 13.17 -12.67 16.19
CA PHE A 108 14.20 -12.14 15.30
C PHE A 108 13.71 -10.91 14.51
N PRO A 109 14.59 -9.97 14.16
CA PRO A 109 14.25 -8.80 13.34
C PRO A 109 13.55 -9.15 12.02
N GLY A 110 13.95 -10.26 11.38
CA GLY A 110 13.34 -10.73 10.14
C GLY A 110 11.85 -11.08 10.28
N SER A 111 11.46 -11.77 11.36
CA SER A 111 10.05 -12.15 11.55
C SER A 111 9.15 -10.95 11.85
N LEU A 112 9.72 -9.86 12.38
CA LEU A 112 9.02 -8.60 12.53
C LEU A 112 8.78 -7.92 11.19
N VAL A 113 9.78 -7.91 10.30
CA VAL A 113 9.62 -7.38 8.93
C VAL A 113 8.57 -8.18 8.15
N ASP A 114 8.55 -9.51 8.29
CA ASP A 114 7.54 -10.36 7.69
C ASP A 114 6.12 -10.08 8.23
N TYR A 115 6.00 -9.84 9.55
CA TYR A 115 4.75 -9.41 10.16
C TYR A 115 4.25 -8.08 9.57
N LEU A 116 5.14 -7.08 9.49
CA LEU A 116 4.82 -5.77 8.92
C LEU A 116 4.39 -5.90 7.45
N ALA A 117 5.13 -6.68 6.65
CA ALA A 117 4.81 -6.93 5.25
C ALA A 117 3.44 -7.59 5.10
N THR A 118 3.12 -8.55 5.97
CA THR A 118 1.80 -9.21 6.00
C THR A 118 0.68 -8.21 6.30
N LYS A 119 0.87 -7.34 7.30
CA LYS A 119 -0.13 -6.31 7.66
C LYS A 119 -0.35 -5.31 6.55
N VAL A 120 0.73 -4.85 5.90
CA VAL A 120 0.66 -3.96 4.75
C VAL A 120 -0.07 -4.62 3.58
N GLN A 121 0.25 -5.88 3.28
CA GLN A 121 -0.42 -6.61 2.19
C GLN A 121 -1.92 -6.77 2.45
N LEU A 122 -2.32 -7.12 3.68
CA LEU A 122 -3.73 -7.24 4.06
C LEU A 122 -4.48 -5.92 3.85
N LEU A 123 -3.86 -4.80 4.21
CA LEU A 123 -4.44 -3.46 4.04
C LEU A 123 -4.60 -3.10 2.55
N ILE A 124 -3.60 -3.41 1.73
CA ILE A 124 -3.66 -3.20 0.28
C ILE A 124 -4.78 -4.05 -0.34
N ASP A 125 -4.87 -5.33 0.05
CA ASP A 125 -5.89 -6.25 -0.45
C ASP A 125 -7.30 -5.83 -0.05
N GLU A 126 -7.48 -5.34 1.18
CA GLU A 126 -8.77 -4.84 1.67
C GLU A 126 -9.24 -3.63 0.86
N ARG A 127 -8.36 -2.64 0.66
CA ARG A 127 -8.65 -1.47 -0.17
C ARG A 127 -9.00 -1.86 -1.61
N LYS A 128 -8.29 -2.85 -2.18
CA LYS A 128 -8.59 -3.36 -3.52
C LYS A 128 -9.98 -3.98 -3.59
N ARG A 129 -10.34 -4.84 -2.61
CA ARG A 129 -11.67 -5.46 -2.53
C ARG A 129 -12.78 -4.43 -2.33
N GLU A 130 -12.55 -3.37 -1.57
CA GLU A 130 -13.51 -2.27 -1.42
C GLU A 130 -13.71 -1.49 -2.72
N ALA A 131 -12.63 -1.16 -3.42
CA ALA A 131 -12.69 -0.51 -4.72
C ALA A 131 -13.45 -1.38 -5.74
N ASP A 132 -13.20 -2.68 -5.77
CA ASP A 132 -13.89 -3.61 -6.67
C ASP A 132 -15.38 -3.74 -6.32
N ARG A 133 -15.73 -3.82 -5.03
CA ARG A 133 -17.14 -3.83 -4.58
C ARG A 133 -17.87 -2.55 -4.98
N LYS A 134 -17.21 -1.39 -4.86
CA LYS A 134 -17.79 -0.11 -5.28
C LYS A 134 -17.99 -0.05 -6.80
N ARG A 135 -16.99 -0.46 -7.58
CA ARG A 135 -17.09 -0.55 -9.05
C ARG A 135 -18.23 -1.45 -9.51
N MET A 136 -18.45 -2.59 -8.83
CA MET A 136 -19.56 -3.49 -9.14
C MET A 136 -20.93 -2.86 -8.83
N ARG A 137 -21.05 -2.13 -7.71
CA ARG A 137 -22.28 -1.39 -7.37
C ARG A 137 -22.58 -0.27 -8.35
N ASP A 138 -21.55 0.51 -8.73
CA ASP A 138 -21.71 1.61 -9.67
C ASP A 138 -22.08 1.11 -11.08
N LYS A 139 -21.52 -0.04 -11.51
CA LYS A 139 -21.92 -0.71 -12.76
C LYS A 139 -23.35 -1.23 -12.71
N ALA A 140 -23.75 -1.90 -11.63
CA ALA A 140 -25.12 -2.39 -11.48
C ALA A 140 -26.15 -1.24 -11.48
N ALA A 141 -25.86 -0.14 -10.77
CA ALA A 141 -26.71 1.05 -10.78
C ALA A 141 -26.78 1.73 -12.17
N ALA A 142 -25.69 1.74 -12.93
CA ALA A 142 -25.67 2.26 -14.30
C ALA A 142 -26.46 1.36 -15.28
N GLU A 143 -26.41 0.04 -15.10
CA GLU A 143 -27.19 -0.91 -15.90
C GLU A 143 -28.70 -0.80 -15.62
N GLU A 144 -29.11 -0.64 -14.36
CA GLU A 144 -30.52 -0.42 -13.99
C GLU A 144 -31.06 0.91 -14.54
N ALA A 145 -30.27 1.99 -14.46
CA ALA A 145 -30.63 3.28 -15.06
C ALA A 145 -30.70 3.20 -16.60
N GLY A 146 -29.78 2.48 -17.25
CA GLY A 146 -29.82 2.26 -18.70
C GLY A 146 -30.99 1.39 -19.16
N ALA A 147 -31.40 0.41 -18.35
CA ALA A 147 -32.55 -0.45 -18.63
C ALA A 147 -33.88 0.31 -18.51
N THR A 148 -34.06 1.14 -17.48
CA THR A 148 -35.26 1.97 -17.30
C THR A 148 -35.45 2.99 -18.43
N VAL A 149 -34.37 3.58 -18.93
CA VAL A 149 -34.43 4.51 -20.09
C VAL A 149 -34.90 3.80 -21.37
N LYS A 150 -34.45 2.56 -21.61
CA LYS A 150 -34.88 1.77 -22.78
C LYS A 150 -36.35 1.36 -22.72
N ILE A 151 -36.85 1.03 -21.53
CA ILE A 151 -38.26 0.65 -21.33
C ILE A 151 -39.17 1.86 -21.61
N ASN A 152 -38.84 3.03 -21.04
CA ASN A 152 -39.60 4.26 -21.31
C ASN A 152 -39.59 4.65 -22.80
N LEU A 153 -38.47 4.47 -23.51
CA LEU A 153 -38.39 4.78 -24.94
C LEU A 153 -39.26 3.84 -25.80
N ALA A 154 -39.29 2.55 -25.46
CA ALA A 154 -40.13 1.57 -26.16
C ALA A 154 -41.63 1.83 -25.94
N GLU A 155 -42.04 2.23 -24.74
CA GLU A 155 -43.44 2.61 -24.46
C GLU A 155 -43.86 3.87 -25.23
N VAL A 156 -43.00 4.90 -25.27
CA VAL A 156 -43.26 6.12 -26.04
C VAL A 156 -43.39 5.84 -27.54
N LEU A 157 -42.50 5.02 -28.11
CA LEU A 157 -42.55 4.66 -29.53
C LEU A 157 -43.73 3.72 -29.85
N GLY A 158 -44.10 2.81 -28.94
CA GLY A 158 -45.24 1.92 -29.09
C GLY A 158 -46.60 2.64 -29.00
N GLY A 159 -46.66 3.78 -28.30
CA GLY A 159 -47.86 4.62 -28.23
C GLY A 159 -48.15 5.41 -29.51
N ILE A 160 -47.11 5.80 -30.27
CA ILE A 160 -47.26 6.62 -31.48
C ILE A 160 -47.83 5.81 -32.67
N GLY A 161 -47.69 4.48 -32.66
CA GLY A 161 -48.16 3.60 -33.74
C GLY A 161 -49.61 3.13 -33.68
N LYS A 162 -50.38 3.46 -32.61
CA LYS A 162 -51.79 3.03 -32.44
C LYS A 162 -52.82 4.14 -32.67
N SER A 163 -52.38 5.32 -33.08
CA SER A 163 -53.24 6.46 -33.36
C SER A 163 -53.15 6.88 -34.83
N VAL A 164 -53.39 5.92 -35.74
CA VAL A 164 -53.75 6.18 -37.15
C VAL A 164 -54.78 5.14 -37.58
#